data_AF-A0A9X1DA37-F1
#
_entry.id   AF-A0A9X1DA37-F1
#
_cell.length_a   1.000
_cell.length_b   1.000
_cell.length_c   1.000
_cell.angle_alpha   90.00
_cell.angle_beta   90.00
_cell.angle_gamma   90.00
#
_symmetry.space_group_name_H-M   'P 1'
#
loop_
_entity.id
_entity.type
_entity.pdbx_description
1 polymer ?
#
loop_
_entity_poly.entity_id
_entity_poly.type
_entity_poly.pdbx_seq_one_letter_code
_entity_poly.pdbx_strand_id
1 'polypeptide(L)'
;MAAFLLRLAPQLGLASLVVIVALGLTLMAQSHRIATLRGKLAIEMGQHETDLANVRAAQAKANADHLAEIDRLQSTYRSMKDEADRQTDRLADDFTARVLRFPAGTTAPGRADHAAVPGARTPEGPDGSGRDSILLARDDALICAKNTARLSAAHNWATGLAAQNCQFSLPPALHHSLHRGA
;
A
#
# COMPACT_ATOMS: atom_id res chain seq x y z
N MET A 1 16.40 97.80 -11.74
CA MET A 1 16.56 96.33 -11.81
C MET A 1 17.31 95.71 -10.63
N ALA A 2 18.33 96.37 -10.05
CA ALA A 2 19.09 95.83 -8.91
C ALA A 2 18.25 95.53 -7.63
N ALA A 3 17.27 96.38 -7.30
CA ALA A 3 16.42 96.20 -6.11
C ALA A 3 15.47 94.99 -6.18
N PHE A 4 15.12 94.52 -7.38
CA PHE A 4 14.28 93.34 -7.57
C PHE A 4 15.09 92.05 -7.37
N LEU A 5 16.35 92.04 -7.84
CA LEU A 5 17.28 90.93 -7.66
C LEU A 5 17.68 90.74 -6.18
N LEU A 6 17.87 91.83 -5.43
CA LEU A 6 18.13 91.80 -3.99
C LEU A 6 16.95 91.31 -3.13
N ARG A 7 15.71 91.47 -3.61
CA ARG A 7 14.49 90.93 -2.96
C ARG A 7 14.24 89.46 -3.25
N LEU A 8 14.68 88.95 -4.40
CA LEU A 8 14.52 87.54 -4.80
C LEU A 8 15.61 86.62 -4.23
N ALA A 9 16.81 87.14 -3.96
CA ALA A 9 17.93 86.37 -3.39
C ALA A 9 17.58 85.57 -2.10
N PRO A 10 16.88 86.13 -1.09
CA PRO A 10 16.50 85.36 0.10
C PRO A 10 15.40 84.31 -0.16
N GLN A 11 14.52 84.56 -1.13
CA GLN A 11 13.44 83.63 -1.51
C GLN A 11 13.98 82.38 -2.20
N LEU A 12 15.03 82.54 -3.02
CA LEU A 12 15.75 81.43 -3.65
C LEU A 12 16.49 80.56 -2.63
N GLY A 13 17.08 81.18 -1.60
CA GLY A 13 17.72 80.47 -0.48
C GLY A 13 16.71 79.62 0.31
N LEU A 14 15.57 80.19 0.68
CA LEU A 14 14.51 79.47 1.39
C LEU A 14 13.89 78.34 0.54
N ALA A 15 13.66 78.58 -0.75
CA ALA A 15 13.16 77.56 -1.66
C ALA A 15 14.12 76.36 -1.76
N SER A 16 15.43 76.61 -1.83
CA SER A 16 16.44 75.53 -1.87
C SER A 16 16.46 74.70 -0.57
N LEU A 17 16.31 75.34 0.60
CA LEU A 17 16.23 74.64 1.89
C LEU A 17 14.98 73.76 1.98
N VAL A 18 13.83 74.26 1.51
CA VAL A 18 12.59 73.48 1.48
C VAL A 18 12.74 72.24 0.59
N VAL A 19 13.37 72.39 -0.59
CA VAL A 19 13.63 71.25 -1.50
C VAL A 19 14.58 70.24 -0.85
N ILE A 20 15.64 70.68 -0.18
CA ILE A 20 16.58 69.79 0.52
C ILE A 20 15.89 69.02 1.64
N VAL A 21 15.06 69.69 2.45
CA VAL A 21 14.30 69.06 3.53
C VAL A 21 13.29 68.05 2.97
N ALA A 22 12.57 68.41 1.90
CA ALA A 22 11.64 67.50 1.24
C ALA A 22 12.35 66.27 0.66
N LEU A 23 13.53 66.45 0.06
CA LEU A 23 14.35 65.35 -0.44
C LEU A 23 14.87 64.45 0.71
N GLY A 24 15.31 65.05 1.81
CA GLY A 24 15.74 64.32 3.01
C GLY A 24 14.61 63.46 3.60
N LEU A 25 13.40 63.99 3.68
CA LEU A 25 12.23 63.26 4.17
C LEU A 25 11.82 62.11 3.24
N THR A 26 11.86 62.32 1.92
CA THR A 26 11.55 61.25 0.95
C THR A 26 12.57 60.12 1.00
N LEU A 27 13.87 60.44 1.08
CA LEU A 27 14.93 59.46 1.26
C LEU A 27 14.79 58.68 2.57
N MET A 28 14.49 59.37 3.68
CA MET A 28 14.27 58.73 4.98
C MET A 28 13.08 57.77 4.92
N ALA A 29 11.95 58.18 4.33
CA ALA A 29 10.77 57.33 4.16
C ALA A 29 11.06 56.10 3.29
N GLN A 30 11.82 56.26 2.19
CA GLN A 30 12.23 55.15 1.34
C GLN A 30 13.18 54.20 2.06
N SER A 31 14.15 54.71 2.82
CA SER A 31 15.10 53.89 3.59
C SER A 31 14.38 53.02 4.62
N HIS A 32 13.37 53.57 5.32
CA HIS A 32 12.58 52.82 6.28
C HIS A 32 11.73 51.73 5.62
N ARG A 33 11.13 52.02 4.46
CA ARG A 33 10.42 51.00 3.65
C ARG A 33 11.35 49.86 3.23
N ILE A 34 12.54 50.17 2.74
CA ILE A 34 13.54 49.15 2.34
C ILE A 34 13.96 48.31 3.55
N ALA A 35 14.24 48.93 4.70
CA ALA A 35 14.59 48.22 5.92
C ALA A 35 13.46 47.26 6.37
N THR A 36 12.21 47.70 6.29
CA THR A 36 11.04 46.89 6.63
C THR A 36 10.88 45.70 5.69
N LEU A 37 11.04 45.90 4.38
CA LEU A 37 10.96 44.83 3.39
C LEU A 37 12.07 43.80 3.58
N ARG A 38 13.30 44.24 3.89
CA ARG A 38 14.41 43.34 4.22
C ARG A 38 14.12 42.51 5.47
N GLY A 39 13.54 43.13 6.50
CA GLY A 39 13.12 42.42 7.71
C GLY A 39 12.07 41.34 7.44
N LYS A 40 11.05 41.66 6.65
CA LYS A 40 10.01 40.69 6.24
C LYS A 40 10.61 39.54 5.43
N LEU A 41 11.48 39.84 4.46
CA LEU A 41 12.15 38.83 3.66
C LEU A 41 13.01 37.89 4.52
N ALA A 42 13.74 38.42 5.51
CA ALA A 42 14.54 37.60 6.42
C ALA A 42 13.67 36.63 7.25
N ILE A 43 12.50 37.10 7.72
CA ILE A 43 11.54 36.26 8.45
C ILE A 43 10.98 35.16 7.53
N GLU A 44 10.55 35.52 6.33
CA GLU A 44 10.02 34.56 5.35
C GLU A 44 11.06 33.50 4.98
N MET A 45 12.32 33.89 4.77
CA MET A 45 13.41 32.94 4.51
C MET A 45 13.62 31.98 5.68
N GLY A 46 13.59 32.46 6.93
CA GLY A 46 13.71 31.61 8.11
C GLY A 46 12.52 30.64 8.29
N GLN A 47 11.31 31.10 7.99
CA GLN A 47 10.12 30.24 7.97
C GLN A 47 10.22 29.18 6.88
N HIS A 48 10.61 29.56 5.67
CA HIS A 48 10.78 28.64 4.56
C HIS A 48 11.83 27.56 4.84
N GLU A 49 12.95 27.91 5.49
CA GLU A 49 13.96 26.93 5.90
C GLU A 49 13.39 25.93 6.93
N THR A 50 12.61 26.42 7.88
CA THR A 50 11.92 25.59 8.87
C THR A 50 10.91 24.66 8.22
N ASP A 51 10.12 25.16 7.27
CA ASP A 51 9.14 24.37 6.53
C ASP A 51 9.81 23.28 5.70
N LEU A 52 10.93 23.58 5.04
CA LEU A 52 11.73 22.56 4.34
C LEU A 52 12.24 21.48 5.29
N ALA A 53 12.72 21.86 6.48
CA ALA A 53 13.15 20.89 7.49
C ALA A 53 11.99 20.00 7.95
N ASN A 54 10.82 20.59 8.20
CA ASN A 54 9.62 19.87 8.60
C ASN A 54 9.13 18.90 7.51
N VAL A 55 9.12 19.33 6.25
CA VAL A 55 8.75 18.48 5.11
C VAL A 55 9.72 17.31 4.97
N ARG A 56 11.03 17.55 5.06
CA ARG A 56 12.03 16.47 5.02
C ARG A 56 11.86 15.48 6.16
N ALA A 57 11.61 15.96 7.38
CA ALA A 57 11.37 15.11 8.53
C ALA A 57 10.08 14.28 8.37
N ALA A 58 9.01 14.90 7.87
CA ALA A 58 7.74 14.22 7.59
C ALA A 58 7.90 13.16 6.50
N GLN A 59 8.64 13.46 5.43
CA GLN A 59 8.95 12.50 4.36
C GLN A 59 9.80 11.33 4.87
N ALA A 60 10.83 11.61 5.69
CA ALA A 60 11.65 10.56 6.29
C ALA A 60 10.82 9.65 7.19
N LYS A 61 9.93 10.22 8.01
CA LYS A 61 9.01 9.46 8.86
C LYS A 61 8.04 8.63 8.02
N ALA A 62 7.41 9.22 7.00
CA ALA A 62 6.49 8.51 6.12
C ALA A 62 7.17 7.32 5.40
N ASN A 63 8.42 7.52 4.93
CA ASN A 63 9.19 6.45 4.32
C ASN A 63 9.55 5.34 5.33
N ALA A 64 9.95 5.70 6.55
CA ALA A 64 10.23 4.73 7.59
C ALA A 64 8.99 3.91 7.99
N ASP A 65 7.85 4.59 8.19
CA ASP A 65 6.58 3.96 8.52
C ASP A 65 6.11 3.04 7.36
N HIS A 66 6.31 3.46 6.11
CA HIS A 66 6.01 2.63 4.94
C HIS A 66 6.87 1.37 4.85
N LEU A 67 8.19 1.49 5.04
CA LEU A 67 9.09 0.34 5.07
C LEU A 67 8.75 -0.62 6.20
N ALA A 68 8.44 -0.09 7.39
CA ALA A 68 8.02 -0.91 8.53
C ALA A 68 6.74 -1.70 8.23
N GLU A 69 5.75 -1.10 7.55
CA GLU A 69 4.53 -1.83 7.18
C GLU A 69 4.80 -2.86 6.08
N ILE A 70 5.69 -2.57 5.11
CA ILE A 70 6.11 -3.58 4.12
C ILE A 70 6.75 -4.78 4.83
N ASP A 71 7.67 -4.55 5.78
CA ASP A 71 8.33 -5.61 6.53
C ASP A 71 7.32 -6.44 7.35
N ARG A 72 6.36 -5.76 7.98
CA ARG A 72 5.26 -6.41 8.72
C ARG A 72 4.42 -7.29 7.81
N LEU A 73 4.02 -6.78 6.65
CA LEU A 73 3.26 -7.53 5.65
C LEU A 73 4.06 -8.71 5.14
N GLN A 74 5.33 -8.53 4.78
CA GLN A 74 6.20 -9.61 4.31
C GLN A 74 6.35 -10.72 5.36
N SER A 75 6.55 -10.37 6.63
CA SER A 75 6.64 -11.37 7.71
C SER A 75 5.35 -12.17 7.86
N THR A 76 4.20 -11.49 7.76
CA THR A 76 2.87 -12.11 7.81
C THR A 76 2.67 -13.07 6.63
N TYR A 77 2.98 -12.63 5.41
CA TYR A 77 2.89 -13.48 4.22
C TYR A 77 3.82 -14.68 4.27
N ARG A 78 5.05 -14.54 4.81
CA ARG A 78 5.96 -15.68 5.02
C ARG A 78 5.35 -16.69 5.99
N SER A 79 4.83 -16.23 7.13
CA SER A 79 4.16 -17.12 8.09
C SER A 79 2.94 -17.82 7.50
N MET A 80 2.15 -17.13 6.68
CA MET A 80 0.98 -17.72 6.02
C MET A 80 1.40 -18.76 4.98
N LYS A 81 2.47 -18.48 4.22
CA LYS A 81 3.05 -19.42 3.28
C LYS A 81 3.53 -20.68 4.01
N ASP A 82 4.31 -20.52 5.08
CA ASP A 82 4.84 -21.66 5.84
C ASP A 82 3.70 -22.51 6.43
N GLU A 83 2.60 -21.91 6.89
CA GLU A 83 1.44 -22.68 7.34
C GLU A 83 0.73 -23.40 6.19
N ALA A 84 0.58 -22.77 5.03
CA ALA A 84 0.00 -23.41 3.85
C ALA A 84 0.86 -24.59 3.35
N ASP A 85 2.19 -24.46 3.40
CA ASP A 85 3.12 -25.54 3.08
C ASP A 85 2.95 -26.70 4.08
N ARG A 86 2.92 -26.42 5.39
CA ARG A 86 2.65 -27.43 6.43
C ARG A 86 1.30 -28.12 6.22
N GLN A 87 0.26 -27.37 5.85
CA GLN A 87 -1.06 -27.94 5.58
C GLN A 87 -1.04 -28.85 4.34
N THR A 88 -0.31 -28.45 3.30
CA THR A 88 -0.13 -29.26 2.09
C THR A 88 0.52 -30.59 2.41
N ASP A 89 1.59 -30.59 3.23
CA ASP A 89 2.29 -31.80 3.65
C ASP A 89 1.38 -32.73 4.45
N ARG A 90 0.66 -32.20 5.45
CA ARG A 90 -0.33 -32.97 6.23
C ARG A 90 -1.39 -33.61 5.35
N LEU A 91 -1.96 -32.86 4.39
CA LEU A 91 -2.96 -33.38 3.47
C LEU A 91 -2.38 -34.45 2.53
N ALA A 92 -1.14 -34.26 2.07
CA ALA A 92 -0.47 -35.23 1.22
C ALA A 92 -0.25 -36.57 1.95
N ASP A 93 0.15 -36.53 3.22
CA ASP A 93 0.28 -37.71 4.07
C ASP A 93 -1.07 -38.40 4.28
N ASP A 94 -2.12 -37.64 4.59
CA ASP A 94 -3.48 -38.15 4.79
C ASP A 94 -4.07 -38.82 3.55
N PHE A 95 -3.89 -38.22 2.37
CA PHE A 95 -4.36 -38.81 1.12
C PHE A 95 -3.53 -40.02 0.72
N THR A 96 -2.21 -39.97 0.91
CA THR A 96 -1.31 -41.12 0.68
C THR A 96 -1.71 -42.29 1.58
N ALA A 97 -1.91 -42.05 2.87
CA ALA A 97 -2.36 -43.07 3.82
C ALA A 97 -3.72 -43.66 3.42
N ARG A 98 -4.65 -42.84 2.91
CA ARG A 98 -5.95 -43.31 2.39
C ARG A 98 -5.78 -44.20 1.15
N VAL A 99 -4.93 -43.83 0.20
CA VAL A 99 -4.64 -44.66 -0.99
C VAL A 99 -4.05 -46.00 -0.59
N LEU A 100 -3.13 -46.02 0.38
CA LEU A 100 -2.47 -47.24 0.84
C LEU A 100 -3.37 -48.21 1.62
N ARG A 101 -4.50 -47.74 2.16
CA ARG A 101 -5.51 -48.60 2.82
C ARG A 101 -6.28 -49.48 1.84
N PHE A 102 -6.35 -49.10 0.58
CA PHE A 102 -7.00 -49.92 -0.44
C PHE A 102 -6.02 -50.99 -0.94
N PRO A 103 -6.48 -52.26 -1.09
CA PRO A 103 -5.67 -53.28 -1.71
C PRO A 103 -5.24 -52.79 -3.10
N ALA A 104 -3.96 -52.95 -3.45
CA ALA A 104 -3.52 -52.63 -4.80
C ALA A 104 -4.35 -53.47 -5.77
N GLY A 105 -4.94 -52.83 -6.79
CA GLY A 105 -5.47 -53.58 -7.93
C GLY A 105 -4.34 -54.46 -8.46
N THR A 106 -4.56 -55.77 -8.51
CA THR A 106 -3.58 -56.77 -8.98
C THR A 106 -3.27 -56.65 -10.47
N THR A 107 -3.98 -55.77 -11.17
CA THR A 107 -3.84 -55.55 -12.59
C THR A 107 -3.13 -54.21 -12.79
N ALA A 108 -1.86 -54.26 -13.19
CA ALA A 108 -1.27 -53.11 -13.84
C ALA A 108 -2.18 -52.76 -15.02
N PRO A 109 -2.78 -51.56 -15.10
CA PRO A 109 -3.38 -51.14 -16.36
C PRO A 109 -2.20 -51.09 -17.33
N GLY A 110 -2.19 -52.02 -18.29
CA GLY A 110 -1.27 -51.93 -19.41
C GLY A 110 -1.32 -50.51 -19.93
N ARG A 111 -0.14 -49.93 -20.16
CA ARG A 111 0.10 -48.63 -20.80
C ARG A 111 -1.14 -48.22 -21.60
N ALA A 112 -1.84 -47.17 -21.15
CA ALA A 112 -2.98 -46.65 -21.87
C ALA A 112 -2.49 -46.11 -23.22
N ASP A 113 -2.45 -46.97 -24.23
CA ASP A 113 -2.58 -46.52 -25.60
C ASP A 113 -3.86 -45.69 -25.66
N HIS A 114 -3.78 -44.52 -26.28
CA HIS A 114 -4.84 -43.53 -26.40
C HIS A 114 -6.06 -44.10 -27.17
N ALA A 115 -6.78 -45.04 -26.56
CA ALA A 115 -7.95 -45.69 -27.10
C ALA A 115 -9.17 -45.19 -26.33
N ALA A 116 -9.90 -44.29 -26.98
CA ALA A 116 -11.28 -43.88 -26.79
C ALA A 116 -11.88 -44.09 -25.39
N VAL A 117 -12.17 -42.99 -24.70
CA VAL A 117 -13.08 -42.94 -23.55
C VAL A 117 -14.42 -43.58 -23.94
N PRO A 118 -14.83 -44.72 -23.33
CA PRO A 118 -16.15 -45.28 -23.56
C PRO A 118 -17.19 -44.37 -22.91
N GLY A 119 -18.15 -43.90 -23.70
CA GLY A 119 -19.27 -43.08 -23.23
C GLY A 119 -20.10 -43.76 -22.14
N ALA A 120 -20.73 -42.94 -21.31
CA ALA A 120 -21.59 -43.33 -20.20
C ALA A 120 -22.56 -44.46 -20.59
N ARG A 121 -22.45 -45.60 -19.91
CA ARG A 121 -23.56 -46.55 -19.77
C ARG A 121 -23.75 -46.84 -18.29
N THR A 122 -24.80 -46.23 -17.75
CA THR A 122 -25.43 -46.62 -16.50
C THR A 122 -26.20 -47.92 -16.72
N PRO A 123 -25.99 -48.98 -15.92
CA PRO A 123 -27.01 -49.99 -15.70
C PRO A 123 -27.73 -49.67 -14.40
N GLU A 124 -29.00 -49.28 -14.50
CA GLU A 124 -29.93 -49.18 -13.36
C GLU A 124 -30.29 -50.58 -12.87
N GLY A 125 -30.07 -50.84 -11.58
CA GLY A 125 -30.57 -52.02 -10.88
C GLY A 125 -30.74 -51.72 -9.39
N PRO A 126 -31.81 -52.17 -8.70
CA PRO A 126 -32.20 -51.63 -7.39
C PRO A 126 -31.26 -52.00 -6.23
N ASP A 127 -30.41 -53.01 -6.38
CA ASP A 127 -29.52 -53.51 -5.31
C ASP A 127 -28.05 -53.66 -5.77
N GLY A 128 -27.70 -53.09 -6.93
CA GLY A 128 -26.36 -53.16 -7.49
C GLY A 128 -25.50 -52.00 -7.02
N SER A 129 -24.70 -52.18 -5.98
CA SER A 129 -23.60 -51.26 -5.69
C SER A 129 -22.79 -51.05 -6.98
N GLY A 130 -22.72 -49.80 -7.47
CA GLY A 130 -21.85 -49.39 -8.57
C GLY A 130 -20.38 -49.62 -8.24
N ARG A 131 -19.98 -50.89 -8.30
CA ARG A 131 -18.72 -51.45 -7.77
C ARG A 131 -17.61 -51.52 -8.81
N ASP A 132 -17.74 -50.79 -9.92
CA ASP A 132 -16.59 -50.49 -10.75
C ASP A 132 -15.77 -49.40 -10.04
N SER A 133 -15.10 -49.80 -8.96
CA SER A 133 -13.96 -49.04 -8.46
C SER A 133 -13.04 -48.85 -9.65
N ILE A 134 -12.87 -47.61 -10.12
CA ILE A 134 -11.81 -47.27 -11.07
C ILE A 134 -10.51 -47.63 -10.35
N LEU A 135 -10.00 -48.84 -10.60
CA LEU A 135 -8.76 -49.33 -10.02
C LEU A 135 -7.63 -48.61 -10.75
N LEU A 136 -7.31 -47.41 -10.27
CA LEU A 136 -6.08 -46.71 -10.65
C LEU A 136 -4.89 -47.57 -10.23
N ALA A 137 -3.84 -47.58 -11.07
CA ALA A 137 -2.55 -48.09 -10.63
C ALA A 137 -2.14 -47.38 -9.34
N ARG A 138 -1.50 -48.09 -8.41
CA ARG A 138 -1.13 -47.50 -7.11
C ARG A 138 -0.29 -46.23 -7.28
N ASP A 139 0.61 -46.19 -8.25
CA ASP A 139 1.44 -45.02 -8.52
C ASP A 139 0.60 -43.83 -9.03
N ASP A 140 -0.35 -44.07 -9.94
CA ASP A 140 -1.27 -43.03 -10.42
C ASP A 140 -2.17 -42.52 -9.29
N ALA A 141 -2.65 -43.41 -8.42
CA ALA A 141 -3.44 -43.04 -7.25
C ALA A 141 -2.66 -42.16 -6.27
N LEU A 142 -1.36 -42.42 -6.09
CA LEU A 142 -0.47 -41.57 -5.27
C LEU A 142 -0.20 -40.20 -5.92
N ILE A 143 -0.09 -40.13 -7.25
CA ILE A 143 0.02 -38.86 -7.98
C ILE A 143 -1.27 -38.04 -7.81
N CYS A 144 -2.43 -38.67 -8.00
CA CYS A 144 -3.73 -38.02 -7.78
C CYS A 144 -3.87 -37.53 -6.33
N ALA A 145 -3.50 -38.33 -5.34
CA ALA A 145 -3.51 -37.96 -3.93
C ALA A 145 -2.69 -36.68 -3.65
N LYS A 146 -1.46 -36.60 -4.19
CA LYS A 146 -0.61 -35.41 -4.05
C LYS A 146 -1.20 -34.18 -4.75
N ASN A 147 -1.76 -34.34 -5.95
CA ASN A 147 -2.39 -33.23 -6.66
C ASN A 147 -3.66 -32.74 -5.94
N THR A 148 -4.46 -33.66 -5.37
CA THR A 148 -5.62 -33.31 -4.54
C THR A 148 -5.19 -32.55 -3.29
N ALA A 149 -4.10 -32.95 -2.63
CA ALA A 149 -3.55 -32.22 -1.49
C ALA A 149 -3.19 -30.77 -1.86
N ARG A 150 -2.46 -30.58 -2.96
CA ARG A 150 -2.07 -29.25 -3.47
C ARG A 150 -3.27 -28.38 -3.82
N LEU A 151 -4.25 -28.93 -4.53
CA LEU A 151 -5.47 -28.19 -4.90
C LEU A 151 -6.31 -27.81 -3.68
N SER A 152 -6.42 -28.71 -2.69
CA SER A 152 -7.14 -28.45 -1.44
C SER A 152 -6.46 -27.36 -0.62
N ALA A 153 -5.13 -27.40 -0.51
CA ALA A 153 -4.36 -26.36 0.16
C ALA A 153 -4.48 -25.01 -0.56
N ALA A 154 -4.38 -24.99 -1.90
CA ALA A 154 -4.57 -23.77 -2.69
C ALA A 154 -5.98 -23.18 -2.52
N HIS A 155 -7.01 -24.02 -2.47
CA HIS A 155 -8.38 -23.59 -2.22
C HIS A 155 -8.55 -22.98 -0.82
N ASN A 156 -8.01 -23.64 0.22
CA ASN A 156 -8.07 -23.16 1.59
C ASN A 156 -7.30 -21.84 1.77
N TRP A 157 -6.15 -21.71 1.10
CA TRP A 157 -5.38 -20.47 1.08
C TRP A 157 -6.13 -19.33 0.38
N ALA A 158 -6.72 -19.59 -0.80
CA ALA A 158 -7.48 -18.59 -1.55
C ALA A 158 -8.73 -18.11 -0.79
N THR A 159 -9.45 -19.03 -0.14
CA THR A 159 -10.62 -18.69 0.69
C THR A 159 -10.22 -17.94 1.95
N GLY A 160 -9.08 -18.28 2.57
CA GLY A 160 -8.51 -17.54 3.70
C GLY A 160 -8.14 -16.11 3.34
N LEU A 161 -7.54 -15.88 2.17
CA LEU A 161 -7.24 -14.53 1.66
C LEU A 161 -8.50 -13.71 1.38
N ALA A 162 -9.52 -14.32 0.76
CA ALA A 162 -10.79 -13.66 0.49
C ALA A 162 -11.47 -13.17 1.79
N ALA A 163 -11.47 -14.00 2.83
CA ALA A 163 -12.03 -13.65 4.13
C ALA A 163 -11.27 -12.48 4.80
N GLN A 164 -9.93 -12.49 4.75
CA GLN A 164 -9.10 -11.41 5.31
C GLN A 164 -9.29 -10.07 4.55
N ASN A 165 -9.38 -10.13 3.23
CA ASN A 165 -9.58 -8.93 2.40
C ASN A 165 -10.96 -8.29 2.65
N CYS A 166 -12.00 -9.07 2.93
CA CYS A 166 -13.30 -8.52 3.34
C CYS A 166 -13.23 -7.82 4.71
N GLN A 167 -12.33 -8.24 5.60
CA GLN A 167 -12.17 -7.69 6.95
C GLN A 167 -11.42 -6.36 6.94
N PHE A 168 -10.45 -6.18 6.03
CA PHE A 168 -9.73 -4.91 5.82
C PHE A 168 -10.52 -3.86 5.06
N SER A 169 -11.66 -4.23 4.44
CA SER A 169 -12.48 -3.31 3.64
C SER A 169 -13.51 -2.51 4.47
N LEU A 170 -13.53 -2.66 5.80
CA LEU A 170 -14.33 -1.82 6.70
C LEU A 170 -13.48 -0.62 7.18
N PRO A 171 -13.79 0.62 6.76
CA PRO A 171 -13.05 1.79 7.23
C PRO A 171 -13.25 1.99 8.74
N PRO A 172 -12.17 2.25 9.52
CA PRO A 172 -12.26 2.65 10.93
C PRO A 172 -12.65 4.13 11.02
N ALA A 173 -13.86 4.47 10.56
CA ALA A 173 -14.40 5.82 10.67
C ALA A 173 -15.89 5.72 10.94
N LEU A 174 -16.27 5.46 12.20
CA LEU A 174 -17.57 5.85 12.80
C LEU A 174 -17.72 5.50 14.30
N HIS A 175 -16.63 5.31 15.07
CA HIS A 175 -16.74 5.02 16.52
C HIS A 175 -16.37 6.18 17.47
N HIS A 176 -16.06 7.38 16.96
CA HIS A 176 -15.56 8.49 17.80
C HIS A 176 -16.32 9.83 17.72
N SER A 177 -17.58 9.85 17.30
CA SER A 177 -18.35 11.10 17.14
C SER A 177 -19.65 11.21 17.95
N LEU A 178 -19.85 10.47 19.05
CA LEU A 178 -21.11 10.55 19.81
C LEU A 178 -20.99 10.84 21.32
N HIS A 179 -19.85 11.36 21.80
CA HIS A 179 -19.68 11.72 23.22
C HIS A 179 -19.07 13.10 23.50
N ARG A 180 -19.28 14.10 22.65
CA ARG A 180 -18.95 15.49 23.01
C ARG A 180 -20.00 16.46 22.48
N GLY A 181 -20.95 16.81 23.34
CA GLY A 181 -22.03 17.76 23.04
C GLY A 181 -23.21 17.63 24.00
N ALA A 182 -22.94 17.67 25.30
CA ALA A 182 -23.89 18.06 26.34
C ALA A 182 -23.30 19.26 27.07
#